data_AF-A0A7C2NAM1-F1
#
_entry.id   AF-A0A7C2NAM1-F1
#
_cell.length_a   1.000
_cell.length_b   1.000
_cell.length_c   1.000
_cell.angle_alpha   90.00
_cell.angle_beta   90.00
_cell.angle_gamma   90.00
#
_symmetry.space_group_name_H-M   'P 1'
#
loop_
_entity.id
_entity.type
_entity.pdbx_description
1 polymer ?
#
loop_
_entity_poly.entity_id
_entity_poly.type
_entity_poly.pdbx_seq_one_letter_code
_entity_poly.pdbx_strand_id
1 'polypeptide(L)'
;MKVLVVGPSWPFRGGIARTTTSLAEALANQNALAGFCVPFRQYPRWLYPGGEDRDEAACPRLPQANACFSLFDPLSWRFLRRAIKDLAPQALVLPHWTAAWAPLELFLVRQGVPVFGV
;
A
#
# COMPACT_ATOMS: atom_id res chain seq x y z
N MET A 1 -8.24 12.61 12.35
CA MET A 1 -7.98 11.16 12.37
C MET A 1 -6.75 10.89 11.51
N LYS A 2 -5.79 10.09 11.98
CA LYS A 2 -4.59 9.75 11.19
C LYS A 2 -4.67 8.31 10.69
N VAL A 3 -4.51 8.11 9.38
CA VAL A 3 -4.65 6.81 8.71
C VAL A 3 -3.37 6.36 8.05
N LEU A 4 -3.13 5.05 8.05
CA LEU A 4 -2.05 4.43 7.27
C LEU A 4 -2.65 3.87 5.98
N VAL A 5 -2.23 4.40 4.83
CA VAL A 5 -2.62 3.86 3.52
C VAL A 5 -1.73 2.67 3.20
N VAL A 6 -2.31 1.57 2.75
CA VAL A 6 -1.60 0.37 2.28
C VAL A 6 -2.10 0.07 0.86
N GLY A 7 -1.25 0.19 -0.14
CA GLY A 7 -1.71 0.12 -1.53
C GLY A 7 -0.59 0.20 -2.56
N PRO A 8 -0.82 -0.22 -3.81
CA PRO A 8 0.15 0.01 -4.87
C PRO A 8 0.21 1.50 -5.18
N SER A 9 1.41 2.01 -5.45
CA SER A 9 1.71 3.41 -5.77
C SER A 9 2.93 3.42 -6.67
N TRP A 10 3.69 4.51 -6.70
CA TRP A 10 5.03 4.52 -7.27
C TRP A 10 5.85 3.31 -6.77
N PRO A 11 6.59 2.58 -7.63
CA PRO A 11 6.80 2.82 -9.06
C PRO A 11 5.82 2.06 -9.98
N PHE A 12 4.69 1.55 -9.50
CA PHE A 12 3.80 0.71 -10.32
C PHE A 12 3.00 1.52 -11.34
N ARG A 13 2.77 0.91 -12.51
CA ARG A 13 1.91 1.44 -13.56
C ARG A 13 0.43 1.20 -13.28
N GLY A 14 -0.43 1.97 -13.95
CA GLY A 14 -1.87 1.71 -14.02
C GLY A 14 -2.74 2.62 -13.14
N GLY A 15 -4.06 2.52 -13.34
CA GLY A 15 -5.04 3.41 -12.70
C GLY A 15 -5.04 3.32 -11.17
N ILE A 16 -4.89 2.12 -10.63
CA ILE A 16 -4.91 1.88 -9.18
C ILE A 16 -3.73 2.57 -8.49
N ALA A 17 -2.53 2.48 -9.06
CA ALA A 17 -1.36 3.17 -8.50
C ALA A 17 -1.56 4.68 -8.51
N ARG A 18 -2.12 5.25 -9.60
CA ARG A 18 -2.43 6.68 -9.69
C ARG A 18 -3.47 7.10 -8.65
N THR A 19 -4.60 6.41 -8.56
CA THR A 19 -5.68 6.77 -7.62
C THR A 19 -5.25 6.61 -6.16
N THR A 20 -4.48 5.56 -5.84
CA THR A 20 -3.92 5.36 -4.49
C THR A 20 -2.94 6.47 -4.14
N THR A 21 -2.08 6.89 -5.07
CA THR A 21 -1.17 8.02 -4.86
C THR A 21 -1.92 9.33 -4.65
N SER A 22 -2.91 9.63 -5.49
CA SER A 22 -3.74 10.85 -5.32
C SER A 22 -4.51 10.85 -4.01
N LEU A 23 -5.00 9.70 -3.55
CA LEU A 23 -5.64 9.57 -2.23
C LEU A 23 -4.65 9.86 -1.11
N ALA A 24 -3.47 9.25 -1.14
CA ALA A 24 -2.44 9.47 -0.13
C ALA A 24 -1.99 10.95 -0.09
N GLU A 25 -1.83 11.59 -1.25
CA GLU A 25 -1.51 13.01 -1.37
C GLU A 25 -2.61 13.90 -0.78
N ALA A 26 -3.88 13.62 -1.10
CA ALA A 26 -5.02 14.35 -0.54
C ALA A 26 -5.09 14.21 0.99
N LEU A 27 -4.83 13.02 1.52
CA LEU A 27 -4.78 12.77 2.97
C LEU A 27 -3.57 13.49 3.63
N ALA A 28 -2.43 13.54 2.96
CA ALA A 28 -1.25 14.27 3.44
C ALA A 28 -1.52 15.77 3.54
N ASN A 29 -2.16 16.35 2.53
CA ASN A 29 -2.54 17.77 2.49
C ASN A 29 -3.54 18.14 3.59
N GLN A 30 -4.33 17.18 4.08
CA GLN A 30 -5.25 17.36 5.20
C GLN A 30 -4.63 16.99 6.56
N ASN A 31 -3.32 16.71 6.63
CA ASN A 31 -2.63 16.21 7.83
C ASN A 31 -3.27 14.94 8.42
N ALA A 32 -3.97 14.17 7.58
CA ALA A 32 -4.67 12.94 7.93
C ALA A 32 -3.85 11.69 7.60
N LEU A 33 -2.75 11.81 6.84
CA LEU A 33 -1.87 10.68 6.53
C LEU A 33 -0.87 10.43 7.67
N ALA A 34 -0.96 9.27 8.32
CA ALA A 34 0.05 8.76 9.26
C ALA A 34 1.29 8.25 8.53
N GLY A 35 1.07 7.58 7.39
CA GLY A 35 2.11 7.04 6.52
C GLY A 35 1.50 6.32 5.32
N PHE A 36 2.36 5.87 4.41
CA PHE A 36 1.93 5.20 3.19
C PHE A 36 2.84 4.00 2.89
N CYS A 37 2.31 2.78 3.05
CA CYS A 37 3.03 1.55 2.77
C CYS A 37 2.71 1.04 1.36
N VAL A 38 3.75 0.86 0.57
CA VAL A 38 3.69 0.46 -0.83
C VAL A 38 4.35 -0.90 -0.98
N PRO A 39 3.84 -1.81 -1.83
CA PRO A 39 4.55 -3.05 -2.09
C PRO A 39 5.86 -2.75 -2.84
N PHE A 40 6.97 -3.40 -2.51
CA PHE A 40 8.16 -3.39 -3.38
C PHE A 40 7.99 -4.36 -4.57
N ARG A 41 7.07 -5.32 -4.43
CA ARG A 41 6.69 -6.29 -5.46
C ARG A 41 5.22 -6.68 -5.32
N GLN A 42 4.42 -6.37 -6.34
CA GLN A 42 2.99 -6.69 -6.36
C GLN A 42 2.77 -8.12 -6.84
N TYR A 43 3.15 -8.44 -8.09
CA TYR A 43 2.93 -9.76 -8.68
C TYR A 43 4.24 -10.40 -9.19
N PRO A 44 4.28 -11.73 -9.39
CA PRO A 44 5.40 -12.41 -10.02
C PRO A 44 5.65 -11.93 -11.47
N ARG A 45 6.90 -11.96 -11.93
CA ARG A 45 7.29 -11.46 -13.26
C ARG A 45 6.62 -12.21 -14.42
N TRP A 46 6.29 -13.48 -14.24
CA TRP A 46 5.66 -14.31 -15.28
C TRP A 46 4.24 -13.85 -15.65
N LEU A 47 3.59 -13.04 -14.79
CA LEU A 47 2.30 -12.42 -15.09
C LEU A 47 2.41 -11.22 -16.05
N TYR A 48 3.64 -10.78 -16.34
CA TYR A 48 3.93 -9.68 -17.26
C TYR A 48 4.77 -10.16 -18.46
N PRO A 49 4.23 -11.04 -19.33
CA PRO A 49 4.92 -11.44 -20.54
C PRO A 49 5.08 -10.23 -21.45
N GLY A 50 6.32 -9.75 -21.63
CA GLY A 50 6.65 -8.64 -22.52
C GLY A 50 6.64 -7.24 -21.89
N GLY A 51 6.66 -7.12 -20.55
CA GLY A 51 6.80 -5.80 -19.92
C GLY A 51 7.15 -5.84 -18.44
N GLU A 52 7.26 -4.65 -17.84
CA GLU A 52 7.36 -4.48 -16.38
C GLU A 52 6.04 -3.91 -15.83
N ASP A 53 5.77 -4.21 -14.56
CA ASP A 53 4.68 -3.64 -13.78
C ASP A 53 5.01 -2.22 -13.29
N ARG A 54 6.20 -1.71 -13.63
CA ARG A 54 6.74 -0.43 -13.18
C ARG A 54 6.69 0.63 -14.29
N ASP A 55 6.33 1.82 -13.89
CA ASP A 55 6.35 3.05 -14.65
C ASP A 55 6.53 4.20 -13.64
N GLU A 56 7.78 4.64 -13.45
CA GLU A 56 8.09 5.71 -12.49
C GLU A 56 7.46 7.06 -12.87
N ALA A 57 7.12 7.25 -14.16
CA ALA A 57 6.43 8.43 -14.64
C ALA A 57 4.91 8.36 -14.43
N ALA A 58 4.35 7.20 -14.05
CA ALA A 58 2.91 7.04 -13.90
C ALA A 58 2.33 7.89 -12.77
N CYS A 59 3.04 8.00 -11.65
CA CYS A 59 2.64 8.78 -10.48
C CYS A 59 3.86 9.18 -9.63
N PRO A 60 3.80 10.32 -8.90
CA PRO A 60 4.93 10.80 -8.12
C PRO A 60 5.20 9.90 -6.90
N ARG A 61 6.47 9.83 -6.50
CA ARG A 61 6.85 9.24 -5.21
C ARG A 61 6.59 10.26 -4.09
N LEU A 62 5.60 9.98 -3.25
CA LEU A 62 5.34 10.81 -2.07
C LEU A 62 6.43 10.63 -1.00
N PRO A 63 6.80 11.67 -0.23
CA PRO A 63 7.78 11.55 0.85
C PRO A 63 7.41 10.50 1.91
N GLN A 64 6.11 10.31 2.15
CA GLN A 64 5.57 9.35 3.11
C GLN A 64 5.52 7.91 2.57
N ALA A 65 5.78 7.71 1.27
CA ALA A 65 5.73 6.40 0.63
C ALA A 65 6.93 5.54 1.05
N ASN A 66 6.63 4.41 1.68
CA ASN A 66 7.59 3.42 2.14
C ASN A 66 7.34 2.08 1.46
N ALA A 67 8.26 1.65 0.61
CA ALA A 67 8.22 0.35 -0.06
C ALA A 67 8.67 -0.76 0.92
N CYS A 68 7.73 -1.45 1.57
CA CYS A 68 8.06 -2.28 2.73
C CYS A 68 7.52 -3.72 2.72
N PHE A 69 6.67 -4.10 1.75
CA PHE A 69 6.09 -5.45 1.71
C PHE A 69 5.97 -6.02 0.30
N SER A 70 5.70 -7.32 0.20
CA SER A 70 5.22 -7.96 -1.03
C SER A 70 4.00 -8.81 -0.75
N LEU A 71 3.09 -8.91 -1.73
CA LEU A 71 1.85 -9.67 -1.59
C LEU A 71 2.09 -11.16 -1.40
N PHE A 72 3.12 -11.71 -2.05
CA PHE A 72 3.43 -13.15 -2.02
C PHE A 72 4.59 -13.51 -1.08
N ASP A 73 5.01 -12.60 -0.21
CA ASP A 73 6.05 -12.84 0.81
C ASP A 73 5.52 -12.49 2.21
N PRO A 74 4.93 -13.46 2.95
CA PRO A 74 4.41 -13.23 4.29
C PRO A 74 5.47 -12.79 5.31
N LEU A 75 6.76 -13.10 5.09
CA LEU A 75 7.82 -12.65 5.98
C LEU A 75 8.01 -11.13 5.90
N SER A 76 7.76 -10.54 4.73
CA SER A 76 7.78 -9.09 4.55
C SER A 76 6.69 -8.37 5.35
N TRP A 77 5.57 -9.03 5.68
CA TRP A 77 4.46 -8.40 6.39
C TRP A 77 4.81 -7.99 7.83
N ARG A 78 5.91 -8.51 8.39
CA ARG A 78 6.46 -8.02 9.67
C ARG A 78 6.84 -6.53 9.60
N PHE A 79 7.22 -6.03 8.41
CA PHE A 79 7.54 -4.62 8.20
C PHE A 79 6.27 -3.76 8.20
N LEU A 80 5.15 -4.27 7.68
CA LEU A 80 3.83 -3.63 7.83
C LEU A 80 3.42 -3.57 9.29
N ARG A 81 3.54 -4.67 10.03
CA ARG A 81 3.26 -4.68 11.47
C ARG A 81 4.11 -3.66 12.22
N ARG A 82 5.40 -3.56 11.88
CA ARG A 82 6.30 -2.56 12.47
C ARG A 82 5.84 -1.14 12.14
N ALA A 83 5.52 -0.85 10.88
CA ALA A 83 4.98 0.45 10.48
C ALA A 83 3.68 0.79 11.22
N ILE A 84 2.77 -0.17 11.40
CA ILE A 84 1.53 0.01 12.17
C ILE A 84 1.84 0.36 13.63
N LYS A 85 2.81 -0.33 14.25
CA LYS A 85 3.21 -0.04 15.64
C LYS A 85 3.88 1.32 15.78
N ASP A 86 4.83 1.62 14.90
CA ASP A 86 5.66 2.83 14.97
C ASP A 86 4.83 4.10 14.67
N LEU A 87 3.87 4.00 13.74
CA LEU A 87 3.00 5.13 13.36
C LEU A 87 1.72 5.23 14.19
N ALA A 88 1.33 4.17 14.89
CA ALA A 88 0.10 4.06 15.69
C ALA A 88 -1.14 4.68 14.98
N PRO A 89 -1.49 4.24 13.75
CA PRO A 89 -2.60 4.83 13.00
C PRO A 89 -3.94 4.47 13.64
N GLN A 90 -4.93 5.34 13.48
CA GLN A 90 -6.30 5.11 13.96
C GLN A 90 -7.09 4.17 13.03
N ALA A 91 -6.68 4.09 11.76
CA ALA A 91 -7.24 3.17 10.80
C ALA A 91 -6.24 2.83 9.68
N LEU A 92 -6.42 1.67 9.06
CA LEU A 92 -5.77 1.28 7.83
C LEU A 92 -6.72 1.52 6.66
N VAL A 93 -6.21 2.06 5.56
CA VAL A 93 -6.98 2.28 4.33
C VAL A 93 -6.35 1.44 3.20
N LEU A 94 -7.17 0.58 2.60
CA LEU A 94 -6.84 -0.29 1.48
C LEU A 94 -7.65 0.15 0.25
N PRO A 95 -7.12 1.03 -0.62
CA PRO A 95 -7.91 1.63 -1.71
C PRO A 95 -8.28 0.64 -2.82
N HIS A 96 -7.75 -0.58 -2.77
CA HIS A 96 -7.91 -1.58 -3.80
C HIS A 96 -7.94 -2.98 -3.21
N TRP A 97 -8.93 -3.76 -3.67
CA TRP A 97 -9.13 -5.14 -3.30
C TRP A 97 -9.03 -6.08 -4.50
N THR A 98 -8.35 -7.21 -4.32
CA THR A 98 -8.43 -8.37 -5.23
C THR A 98 -8.30 -9.67 -4.43
N ALA A 99 -8.72 -10.80 -4.99
CA ALA A 99 -8.54 -12.10 -4.38
C ALA A 99 -7.06 -12.41 -4.01
N ALA A 100 -6.10 -11.88 -4.76
CA ALA A 100 -4.68 -12.05 -4.47
C ALA A 100 -4.23 -11.33 -3.18
N TRP A 101 -4.97 -10.31 -2.74
CA TRP A 101 -4.68 -9.54 -1.53
C TRP A 101 -5.29 -10.15 -0.26
N ALA A 102 -6.24 -11.09 -0.40
CA ALA A 102 -6.96 -11.67 0.74
C ALA A 102 -6.05 -12.17 1.89
N PRO A 103 -4.90 -12.85 1.63
CA PRO A 103 -3.98 -13.24 2.71
C PRO A 103 -3.39 -12.04 3.46
N LEU A 104 -3.03 -10.98 2.74
CA LEU A 104 -2.50 -9.75 3.32
C LEU A 104 -3.58 -9.03 4.14
N GLU A 105 -4.79 -8.91 3.62
CA GLU A 105 -5.88 -8.24 4.33
C GLU A 105 -6.25 -8.97 5.61
N LEU A 106 -6.32 -10.30 5.56
CA LEU A 106 -6.54 -11.12 6.73
C LEU A 106 -5.42 -10.95 7.77
N PHE A 107 -4.17 -10.75 7.33
CA PHE A 107 -3.08 -10.38 8.23
C PHE A 107 -3.28 -8.98 8.85
N LEU A 108 -3.72 -7.99 8.06
CA LEU A 108 -3.91 -6.61 8.50
C LEU A 108 -5.07 -6.48 9.51
N VAL A 109 -6.20 -7.16 9.28
CA VAL A 109 -7.34 -7.19 10.20
C VAL A 109 -6.94 -7.75 11.57
N ARG A 110 -5.99 -8.69 11.60
CA ARG A 110 -5.44 -9.25 12.85
C ARG A 110 -4.48 -8.33 13.60
N GLN A 111 -4.20 -7.12 13.12
CA GLN A 111 -3.33 -6.16 13.81
C GLN A 111 -4.06 -5.30 14.86
N GLY A 112 -5.38 -5.45 15.00
CA GLY A 112 -6.17 -4.72 16.02
C GLY A 112 -6.42 -3.24 15.68
N VAL A 113 -6.18 -2.84 14.43
CA VAL A 113 -6.49 -1.51 13.89
C VAL A 113 -7.65 -1.66 12.90
N PRO A 114 -8.68 -0.80 12.96
CA PRO A 114 -9.77 -0.82 11.98
C PRO A 114 -9.25 -0.73 10.55
N VAL A 115 -9.77 -1.57 9.66
CA VAL A 115 -9.37 -1.62 8.24
C VAL A 115 -10.56 -1.19 7.39
N PHE A 116 -10.34 -0.20 6.53
CA PHE A 116 -11.32 0.28 5.55
C PHE A 116 -10.81 -0.04 4.14
N GLY A 117 -11.65 -0.73 3.35
CA GLY A 117 -11.41 -1.01 1.94
C GLY A 117 -12.55 -0.52 1.07
N VAL A 118 -12.30 -0.34 -0.22
CA VAL A 118 -13.32 -0.12 -1.27
C VAL A 118 -13.59 -1.44 -1.97
#